data_AF-A0A243PJ95-F1
#
_entry.id   AF-A0A243PJ95-F1
#
_cell.length_a   1.000
_cell.length_b   1.000
_cell.length_c   1.000
_cell.angle_alpha   90.00
_cell.angle_beta   90.00
_cell.angle_gamma   90.00
#
_symmetry.space_group_name_H-M   'P 1'
#
loop_
_entity.id
_entity.type
_entity.pdbx_description
1 polymer ?
#
loop_
_entity_poly.entity_id
_entity_poly.type
_entity_poly.pdbx_seq_one_letter_code
_entity_poly.pdbx_strand_id
1 'polypeptide(L)'
;MTEPYRSTPVFDENTLPDALRSSHQTKEGVWGLIRILEGELKLTYVQPHSEKLLTPGNPGLVAPQQTHFVTAMGPMRMQVDFYHDPPAL
;
A
#
# COMPACT_ATOMS: atom_id res chain seq x y z
N MET A 1 10.20 12.94 11.04
CA MET A 1 9.64 11.98 10.07
C MET A 1 9.10 12.80 8.92
N THR A 2 9.30 12.38 7.66
CA THR A 2 8.65 13.03 6.52
C THR A 2 7.14 12.82 6.65
N GLU A 3 6.36 13.90 6.51
CA GLU A 3 4.90 13.85 6.54
C GLU A 3 4.36 13.51 5.15
N PRO A 4 3.25 12.75 5.06
CA PRO A 4 2.65 12.45 3.76
C PRO A 4 2.06 13.73 3.16
N TYR A 5 2.28 13.96 1.86
CA TYR A 5 1.65 15.10 1.17
C TYR A 5 0.18 14.81 0.84
N ARG A 6 -0.21 13.53 0.84
CA ARG A 6 -1.59 13.06 0.61
C ARG A 6 -1.78 11.68 1.25
N SER A 7 -2.97 11.47 1.79
CA SER A 7 -3.47 10.15 2.20
C SER A 7 -4.79 9.83 1.49
N THR A 8 -5.07 8.56 1.26
CA THR A 8 -6.39 8.11 0.81
C THR A 8 -7.41 8.18 1.96
N PRO A 9 -8.72 8.07 1.69
CA PRO A 9 -9.66 7.58 2.68
C PRO A 9 -9.24 6.20 3.20
N VAL A 10 -9.81 5.80 4.34
CA VAL A 10 -9.69 4.43 4.82
C VAL A 10 -10.58 3.54 3.95
N PHE A 11 -10.01 2.46 3.43
CA PHE A 11 -10.72 1.42 2.70
C PHE A 11 -10.90 0.20 3.58
N ASP A 12 -12.02 -0.49 3.41
CA ASP A 12 -12.29 -1.82 3.91
C ASP A 12 -12.35 -2.85 2.76
N GLU A 13 -12.68 -4.11 3.07
CA GLU A 13 -12.74 -5.17 2.06
C GLU A 13 -13.81 -4.94 0.97
N ASN A 14 -14.80 -4.08 1.23
CA ASN A 14 -15.91 -3.78 0.32
C ASN A 14 -15.67 -2.50 -0.49
N THR A 15 -14.90 -1.56 0.07
CA THR A 15 -14.63 -0.24 -0.50
C THR A 15 -13.26 -0.11 -1.13
N LEU A 16 -12.36 -1.08 -0.94
CA LEU A 16 -11.05 -1.12 -1.59
C LEU A 16 -11.21 -1.14 -3.13
N PRO A 17 -10.77 -0.08 -3.85
CA PRO A 17 -10.99 0.05 -5.28
C PRO A 17 -10.28 -1.02 -6.11
N ASP A 18 -10.91 -1.46 -7.21
CA ASP A 18 -10.36 -2.45 -8.14
C ASP A 18 -9.00 -2.04 -8.73
N ALA A 19 -8.77 -0.73 -8.86
CA ALA A 19 -7.49 -0.19 -9.32
C ALA A 19 -6.32 -0.58 -8.39
N LEU A 20 -6.54 -0.68 -7.07
CA LEU A 20 -5.51 -1.11 -6.12
C LEU A 20 -5.38 -2.64 -6.07
N ARG A 21 -6.43 -3.37 -6.44
CA ARG A 21 -6.44 -4.84 -6.54
C ARG A 21 -5.77 -5.36 -7.81
N SER A 22 -5.66 -4.51 -8.82
CA SER A 22 -5.00 -4.79 -10.09
C SER A 22 -3.57 -4.26 -10.11
N SER A 23 -2.74 -4.81 -10.99
CA SER A 23 -1.36 -4.37 -11.18
C SER A 23 -1.30 -2.88 -11.54
N HIS A 24 -0.63 -2.09 -10.71
CA HIS A 24 -0.45 -0.66 -10.89
C HIS A 24 0.88 -0.19 -10.29
N GLN A 25 1.18 1.10 -10.44
CA GLN A 25 2.39 1.71 -9.89
C GLN A 25 2.14 3.17 -9.53
N THR A 26 2.94 3.69 -8.60
CA THR A 26 3.03 5.13 -8.36
C THR A 26 3.84 5.82 -9.46
N LYS A 27 3.74 7.15 -9.54
CA LYS A 27 4.55 7.95 -10.45
C LYS A 27 6.02 7.98 -10.01
N GLU A 28 6.89 8.45 -10.90
CA GLU A 28 8.27 8.79 -10.54
C GLU A 28 8.32 9.73 -9.33
N GLY A 29 9.28 9.50 -8.43
CA GLY A 29 9.44 10.28 -7.20
C GLY A 29 8.31 10.15 -6.19
N VAL A 30 7.33 9.26 -6.39
CA VAL A 30 6.22 9.06 -5.44
C VAL A 30 6.36 7.71 -4.73
N TRP A 31 6.57 7.78 -3.42
CA TRP A 31 6.55 6.63 -2.52
C TRP A 31 5.14 6.39 -2.01
N GLY A 32 4.74 5.12 -1.90
CA GLY A 32 3.48 4.71 -1.30
C GLY A 32 3.73 3.91 -0.01
N LEU A 33 3.07 4.29 1.08
CA LEU A 33 3.08 3.51 2.33
C LEU A 33 1.68 2.99 2.61
N ILE A 34 1.51 1.68 2.51
CA ILE A 34 0.26 0.98 2.80
C ILE A 34 0.24 0.66 4.28
N ARG A 35 -0.63 1.35 5.02
CA ARG A 35 -0.86 1.11 6.45
C ARG A 35 -2.11 0.26 6.63
N ILE A 36 -1.99 -0.76 7.46
CA ILE A 36 -3.12 -1.54 7.93
C ILE A 36 -3.53 -0.99 9.28
N LEU A 37 -4.81 -0.70 9.44
CA LEU A 37 -5.38 -0.27 10.72
C LEU A 37 -5.94 -1.49 11.46
N GLU A 38 -6.58 -2.40 10.73
CA GLU A 38 -7.19 -3.63 11.25
C GLU A 38 -7.10 -4.75 10.19
N GLY A 39 -7.03 -6.00 10.63
CA GLY A 39 -6.98 -7.16 9.73
C GLY A 39 -5.64 -7.32 9.00
N GLU A 40 -5.68 -7.92 7.81
CA GLU A 40 -4.50 -8.26 7.03
C GLU A 40 -4.73 -8.07 5.53
N LEU A 41 -3.65 -7.70 4.82
CA LEU A 41 -3.64 -7.48 3.37
C LEU A 41 -2.38 -8.11 2.79
N LYS A 42 -2.50 -8.85 1.69
CA LYS A 42 -1.33 -9.31 0.94
C LYS A 42 -0.93 -8.26 -0.09
N LEU A 43 0.33 -7.84 -0.05
CA LEU A 43 0.96 -7.01 -1.07
C LEU A 43 1.82 -7.91 -1.97
N THR A 44 1.58 -7.86 -3.27
CA THR A 44 2.37 -8.58 -4.27
C THR A 44 3.12 -7.58 -5.13
N TYR A 45 4.44 -7.67 -5.15
CA TYR A 45 5.29 -6.98 -6.13
C TYR A 45 5.40 -7.84 -7.38
N VAL A 46 5.31 -7.21 -8.55
CA VAL A 46 5.32 -7.93 -9.83
C VAL A 46 6.75 -8.19 -10.29
N GLN A 47 7.65 -7.20 -10.17
CA GLN A 47 9.06 -7.32 -10.57
C GLN A 47 10.00 -6.55 -9.62
N PRO A 48 11.00 -7.21 -9.01
CA PRO A 48 11.09 -8.68 -8.87
C PRO A 48 9.86 -9.22 -8.13
N HIS A 49 9.41 -10.42 -8.51
CA HIS A 49 8.24 -11.01 -7.88
C HIS A 49 8.51 -11.33 -6.41
N SER A 50 7.67 -10.81 -5.53
CA SER A 50 7.69 -11.14 -4.10
C SER A 50 6.34 -10.80 -3.47
N GLU A 51 6.02 -11.45 -2.37
CA GLU A 51 4.78 -11.21 -1.63
C GLU A 51 5.09 -10.86 -0.17
N LYS A 52 4.29 -9.98 0.41
CA LYS A 52 4.40 -9.57 1.81
C LYS A 52 3.01 -9.53 2.44
N LEU A 53 2.85 -10.16 3.60
CA LEU A 53 1.66 -9.99 4.43
C LEU A 53 1.80 -8.71 5.26
N LEU A 54 0.84 -7.80 5.10
CA LEU A 54 0.76 -6.54 5.83
C LEU A 54 -0.19 -6.69 7.01
N THR A 55 0.22 -6.15 8.15
CA THR A 55 -0.54 -6.11 9.41
C THR A 55 -0.37 -4.72 10.04
N PRO A 56 -1.11 -4.35 11.11
CA PRO A 56 -0.95 -3.04 11.73
C PRO A 56 0.47 -2.72 12.21
N GLY A 57 1.26 -3.74 12.55
CA GLY A 57 2.67 -3.59 12.93
C GLY A 57 3.67 -3.77 11.78
N ASN A 58 3.21 -4.07 10.57
CA ASN A 58 4.07 -4.38 9.43
C ASN A 58 3.53 -3.73 8.13
N PRO A 59 3.70 -2.41 7.95
CA PRO A 59 3.22 -1.72 6.76
C PRO A 59 3.98 -2.11 5.49
N GLY A 60 3.37 -1.84 4.33
CA GLY A 60 3.95 -2.10 3.01
C GLY A 60 4.52 -0.83 2.40
N LEU A 61 5.82 -0.81 2.09
CA LEU A 61 6.47 0.31 1.41
C LEU A 61 6.63 -0.01 -0.07
N VAL A 62 6.10 0.87 -0.93
CA VAL A 62 6.20 0.79 -2.38
C VAL A 62 7.10 1.92 -2.87
N ALA A 63 8.17 1.56 -3.59
CA ALA A 63 9.06 2.52 -4.21
C ALA A 63 8.44 3.15 -5.47
N PRO A 64 8.92 4.33 -5.92
CA PRO A 64 8.47 4.95 -7.16
C PRO A 64 8.52 3.99 -8.34
N GLN A 65 7.45 3.96 -9.13
CA GLN A 65 7.30 3.10 -10.31
C GLN A 65 7.37 1.58 -10.03
N GLN A 66 7.40 1.16 -8.76
CA GLN A 66 7.40 -0.26 -8.43
C GLN A 66 6.01 -0.85 -8.68
N THR A 67 5.93 -1.78 -9.64
CA THR A 67 4.68 -2.42 -10.01
C THR A 67 4.22 -3.40 -8.93
N HIS A 68 3.00 -3.22 -8.43
CA HIS A 68 2.43 -4.01 -7.35
C HIS A 68 0.90 -4.04 -7.42
N PHE A 69 0.29 -4.87 -6.58
CA PHE A 69 -1.14 -4.88 -6.30
C PHE A 69 -1.40 -5.46 -4.91
N VAL A 70 -2.63 -5.29 -4.41
CA VAL A 70 -3.03 -5.82 -3.11
C VAL A 70 -4.20 -6.79 -3.18
N THR A 71 -4.20 -7.77 -2.28
CA THR A 71 -5.29 -8.73 -2.10
C THR A 71 -5.75 -8.69 -0.64
N ALA A 72 -7.03 -8.40 -0.41
CA ALA A 72 -7.65 -8.52 0.90
C ALA A 72 -7.69 -10.00 1.31
N MET A 73 -7.23 -10.30 2.53
CA MET A 73 -7.20 -11.67 3.06
C MET A 73 -8.44 -12.02 3.90
N GLY A 74 -9.31 -11.01 4.12
CA GLY A 74 -10.51 -11.06 4.94
C GLY A 74 -10.98 -9.64 5.24
N PRO A 75 -11.84 -9.45 6.26
CA PRO A 75 -12.18 -8.12 6.78
C PRO A 75 -10.91 -7.37 7.18
N MET A 76 -10.77 -6.14 6.70
CA MET A 76 -9.57 -5.34 6.93
C MET A 76 -9.88 -3.84 6.84
N ARG A 77 -8.99 -3.01 7.37
CA ARG A 77 -9.01 -1.57 7.15
C ARG A 77 -7.62 -1.10 6.77
N MET A 78 -7.50 -0.36 5.67
CA MET A 78 -6.22 0.15 5.19
C MET A 78 -6.29 1.61 4.74
N GLN A 79 -5.14 2.27 4.76
CA GLN A 79 -4.94 3.61 4.22
C GLN A 79 -3.61 3.65 3.47
N VAL A 80 -3.53 4.43 2.39
CA VAL A 80 -2.28 4.65 1.66
C VAL A 80 -1.85 6.10 1.83
N ASP A 81 -0.63 6.27 2.31
CA ASP A 81 0.06 7.54 2.41
C ASP A 81 1.03 7.71 1.24
N PHE A 82 1.12 8.93 0.69
CA PHE A 82 2.02 9.26 -0.40
C PHE A 82 3.05 10.30 0.02
N TYR A 83 4.31 10.06 -0.38
CA TYR A 83 5.46 10.89 -0.02
C TYR A 83 6.30 11.23 -1.25
N HIS A 84 6.99 12.37 -1.21
CA HIS A 84 8.02 12.74 -2.20
C HIS A 84 9.39 12.11 -1.92
N ASP A 85 9.61 11.70 -0.66
CA ASP A 85 10.84 11.07 -0.18
C ASP A 85 10.51 9.77 0.55
N PRO A 86 11.45 8.83 0.70
CA PRO A 86 11.21 7.60 1.44
C PRO A 86 10.77 7.92 2.89
N PRO A 87 9.60 7.43 3.36
CA PRO A 87 9.20 7.61 4.74
C PRO A 87 10.08 6.78 5.68
N ALA A 88 10.35 7.31 6.87
CA ALA A 88 10.90 6.51 7.96
C ALA A 88 9.82 5.55 8.47
N LEU A 89 10.11 4.25 8.47
CA LEU A 89 9.25 3.19 9.00
C LEU A 89 9.45 3.00 10.50
#